data_AF-A0A6B0XTM2-F1
#
_entry.id   AF-A0A6B0XTM2-F1
#
_cell.length_a   1.000
_cell.length_b   1.000
_cell.length_c   1.000
_cell.angle_alpha   90.00
_cell.angle_beta   90.00
_cell.angle_gamma   90.00
#
_symmetry.space_group_name_H-M   'P 1'
#
loop_
_entity.id
_entity.type
_entity.pdbx_description
1 polymer ?
#
loop_
_entity_poly.entity_id
_entity_poly.type
_entity_poly.pdbx_seq_one_letter_code
_entity_poly.pdbx_strand_id
1 'polypeptide(L)'
;MFVDLPSNRRGRFILSDVRPGVHELRIRRLGYATLRQPVTVNQGLTTEVNIGLAPTPVEMEPIVATVTRIRRLEIKGFYERKYWGELTGNGYFFDADYIERWRPSSIESLIVSAVPGIGSGLTNRRMSEGFSGRPCGMKMFLNGMDVRRNLPRLHMVEIAGVEVYKGPASLPAEFTGSDSRCGAVVVWTK
;
A
#
# COMPACT_ATOMS: atom_id res chain seq x y z
N MET A 1 -15.27 -46.84 -8.16
CA MET A 1 -16.37 -45.89 -8.45
C MET A 1 -16.56 -45.05 -7.20
N PHE A 2 -16.46 -43.72 -7.31
CA PHE A 2 -16.63 -42.81 -6.19
C PHE A 2 -18.03 -42.18 -6.29
N VAL A 3 -18.70 -42.04 -5.15
CA VAL A 3 -20.01 -41.37 -5.05
C VAL A 3 -19.81 -40.13 -4.20
N ASP A 4 -19.90 -38.95 -4.81
CA ASP A 4 -19.80 -37.67 -4.11
C ASP A 4 -21.21 -37.19 -3.72
N LEU A 5 -21.40 -36.84 -2.45
CA LEU A 5 -22.69 -36.32 -1.97
C LEU A 5 -22.51 -35.24 -0.91
N PRO A 6 -23.35 -34.19 -0.93
CA PRO A 6 -23.27 -33.12 0.05
C PRO A 6 -23.88 -33.55 1.39
N SER A 7 -23.23 -33.18 2.49
CA SER A 7 -23.85 -33.23 3.82
C SER A 7 -24.81 -32.06 4.01
N ASN A 8 -25.81 -32.21 4.89
CA ASN A 8 -26.65 -31.08 5.28
C ASN A 8 -25.90 -30.08 6.20
N ARG A 9 -26.55 -28.98 6.59
CA ARG A 9 -25.96 -27.93 7.45
C ARG A 9 -25.53 -28.41 8.84
N ARG A 10 -26.01 -29.57 9.30
CA ARG A 10 -25.63 -30.21 10.57
C ARG A 10 -24.58 -31.32 10.39
N GLY A 11 -24.00 -31.45 9.19
CA GLY A 11 -22.97 -32.47 8.89
C GLY A 11 -23.52 -33.88 8.68
N ARG A 12 -24.84 -34.07 8.62
CA ARG A 12 -25.46 -35.39 8.43
C ARG A 12 -25.56 -35.74 6.94
N PHE A 13 -25.26 -36.98 6.60
CA PHE A 13 -25.35 -37.57 5.27
C PHE A 13 -25.92 -38.99 5.38
N ILE A 14 -26.54 -39.49 4.31
CA ILE A 14 -27.02 -40.87 4.19
C ILE A 14 -26.55 -41.38 2.84
N LEU A 15 -25.96 -42.57 2.83
CA LEU A 15 -25.56 -43.27 1.61
C LEU A 15 -26.40 -44.56 1.50
N SER A 16 -27.35 -44.59 0.56
CA SER A 16 -28.16 -45.77 0.27
C SER A 16 -27.49 -46.65 -0.79
N ASP A 17 -27.92 -47.92 -0.85
CA ASP A 17 -27.50 -48.89 -1.88
C ASP A 17 -25.99 -49.18 -1.95
N VAL A 18 -25.30 -49.05 -0.81
CA VAL A 18 -23.89 -49.44 -0.69
C VAL A 18 -23.79 -50.96 -0.62
N ARG A 19 -23.09 -51.56 -1.59
CA ARG A 19 -22.85 -53.01 -1.60
C ARG A 19 -22.13 -53.45 -0.32
N PRO A 20 -22.52 -54.59 0.29
CA PRO A 20 -21.79 -55.13 1.44
C PRO A 20 -20.30 -55.31 1.12
N GLY A 21 -19.43 -54.95 2.08
CA GLY A 21 -17.98 -55.00 1.91
C GLY A 21 -17.25 -53.83 2.58
N VAL A 22 -15.93 -53.79 2.41
CA VAL A 22 -15.06 -52.73 2.93
C VAL A 22 -14.98 -51.59 1.91
N HIS A 23 -15.28 -50.38 2.36
CA HIS A 23 -15.24 -49.15 1.57
C HIS A 23 -14.33 -48.11 2.21
N GLU A 24 -13.74 -47.22 1.41
CA GLU A 24 -13.02 -46.05 1.91
C GLU A 24 -13.96 -44.83 1.90
N LEU A 25 -14.27 -44.30 3.08
CA LEU A 25 -15.00 -43.05 3.22
C LEU A 25 -14.02 -41.88 3.16
N ARG A 26 -14.20 -40.98 2.19
CA ARG A 26 -13.41 -39.76 2.02
C ARG A 26 -14.25 -38.53 2.31
N ILE A 27 -13.82 -37.70 3.26
CA ILE A 27 -14.50 -36.46 3.65
C ILE A 27 -13.65 -35.25 3.31
N ARG A 28 -14.24 -34.26 2.65
CA ARG A 28 -13.58 -33.00 2.27
C ARG A 28 -14.43 -31.80 2.68
N ARG A 29 -13.82 -30.86 3.39
CA ARG A 29 -14.41 -29.57 3.75
C ARG A 29 -13.34 -28.48 3.64
N LEU A 30 -13.70 -27.33 3.06
CA LEU A 30 -12.78 -26.19 2.96
C LEU A 30 -12.31 -25.76 4.36
N GLY A 31 -11.00 -25.53 4.52
CA GLY A 31 -10.38 -25.20 5.80
C GLY A 31 -10.13 -26.38 6.74
N TYR A 32 -10.31 -27.62 6.28
CA TYR A 32 -10.06 -28.85 7.04
C TYR A 32 -9.24 -29.85 6.23
N ALA A 33 -8.47 -30.69 6.92
CA ALA A 33 -7.71 -31.75 6.29
C ALA A 33 -8.67 -32.79 5.70
N THR A 34 -8.35 -33.34 4.52
CA THR A 34 -9.13 -34.44 3.95
C THR A 34 -8.93 -35.68 4.79
N LEU A 35 -10.02 -36.25 5.31
CA LEU A 35 -10.00 -37.48 6.09
C LEU A 35 -10.35 -38.68 5.20
N ARG A 36 -9.65 -39.80 5.40
CA ARG A 36 -9.97 -41.10 4.80
C ARG A 36 -10.10 -42.13 5.92
N GLN A 37 -11.19 -42.88 5.91
CA GLN A 37 -11.46 -43.91 6.93
C GLN A 37 -12.06 -45.16 6.27
N PRO A 38 -11.53 -46.36 6.54
CA PRO A 38 -12.18 -47.60 6.11
C PRO A 38 -13.47 -47.83 6.90
N VAL A 39 -14.54 -48.22 6.20
CA VAL A 39 -15.86 -48.51 6.76
C VAL A 39 -16.32 -49.86 6.22
N THR A 40 -16.71 -50.77 7.10
CA THR A 40 -17.28 -52.07 6.71
C THR A 40 -18.79 -51.98 6.71
N VAL A 41 -19.41 -52.20 5.54
CA VAL A 41 -20.86 -52.23 5.38
C VAL A 41 -21.33 -53.68 5.38
N ASN A 42 -22.17 -54.02 6.34
CA ASN A 42 -22.77 -55.35 6.45
C ASN A 42 -24.16 -55.38 5.80
N GLN A 43 -24.53 -56.52 5.21
CA GLN A 43 -25.82 -56.65 4.54
C GLN A 43 -26.98 -56.46 5.52
N GLY A 44 -27.94 -55.59 5.17
CA GLY A 44 -29.14 -55.33 5.96
C GLY A 44 -28.93 -54.53 7.24
N LEU A 45 -27.70 -54.05 7.52
CA LEU A 45 -27.37 -53.27 8.72
C LEU A 45 -26.96 -51.84 8.35
N THR A 46 -27.47 -50.87 9.11
CA THR A 46 -27.00 -49.47 9.02
C THR A 46 -25.68 -49.34 9.78
N THR A 47 -24.66 -48.80 9.11
CA THR A 47 -23.37 -48.50 9.74
C THR A 47 -23.31 -47.02 10.08
N GLU A 48 -23.19 -46.69 11.37
CA GLU A 48 -23.02 -45.31 11.84
C GLU A 48 -21.54 -44.97 12.00
N VAL A 49 -21.13 -43.78 11.53
CA VAL A 49 -19.74 -43.29 11.60
C VAL A 49 -19.73 -41.88 12.17
N ASN A 50 -18.98 -41.68 13.27
CA ASN A 50 -18.76 -40.38 13.87
C ASN A 50 -17.39 -39.82 13.44
N ILE A 51 -17.38 -38.59 12.93
CA ILE A 51 -16.22 -38.02 12.24
C ILE A 51 -15.84 -36.68 12.87
N GLY A 52 -14.63 -36.58 13.41
CA GLY A 52 -14.02 -35.32 13.83
C GLY A 52 -13.08 -34.79 12.73
N LEU A 53 -13.25 -33.54 12.30
CA LEU A 53 -12.35 -32.90 11.34
C LEU A 53 -11.41 -31.93 12.08
N ALA A 54 -10.12 -32.03 11.79
CA ALA A 54 -9.12 -31.08 12.26
C ALA A 54 -9.02 -29.90 11.28
N PRO A 55 -9.14 -28.64 11.73
CA PRO A 55 -8.95 -27.48 10.86
C PRO A 55 -7.52 -27.47 10.33
N THR A 56 -7.37 -27.25 9.02
CA THR A 56 -6.07 -26.98 8.43
C THR A 56 -5.87 -25.48 8.46
N PRO A 57 -4.82 -24.95 9.12
CA PRO A 57 -4.47 -23.55 9.00
C PRO A 57 -4.29 -23.23 7.52
N VAL A 58 -5.13 -22.35 6.96
CA VAL A 58 -4.88 -21.79 5.64
C VAL A 58 -3.81 -20.73 5.85
N GLU A 59 -2.55 -21.11 5.69
CA GLU A 59 -1.48 -20.13 5.55
C GLU A 59 -1.74 -19.36 4.25
N MET A 60 -2.18 -18.11 4.39
CA MET A 60 -2.30 -17.21 3.26
C MET A 60 -0.89 -16.80 2.83
N GLU A 61 -0.59 -16.90 1.54
CA GLU A 61 0.63 -16.29 1.00
C GLU A 61 0.58 -14.78 1.29
N PRO A 62 1.63 -14.20 1.89
CA PRO A 62 1.66 -12.79 2.17
C PRO A 62 1.54 -12.01 0.85
N ILE A 63 0.72 -10.96 0.84
CA ILE A 63 0.73 -9.98 -0.25
C ILE A 63 2.11 -9.30 -0.20
N VAL A 64 3.02 -9.73 -1.06
CA VAL A 64 4.31 -9.04 -1.26
C VAL A 64 4.04 -7.84 -2.14
N ALA A 65 3.71 -6.70 -1.52
CA ALA A 65 3.82 -5.42 -2.22
C ALA A 65 5.32 -5.17 -2.45
N THR A 66 5.82 -5.47 -3.65
CA THR A 66 7.15 -5.01 -4.09
C THR A 66 7.09 -3.51 -4.33
N VAL A 67 6.98 -2.73 -3.25
CA VAL A 67 7.28 -1.30 -3.30
C VAL A 67 8.79 -1.23 -3.49
N THR A 68 9.24 -0.73 -4.64
CA THR A 68 10.66 -0.50 -4.87
C THR A 68 11.07 0.70 -4.02
N ARG A 69 11.29 0.46 -2.72
CA ARG A 69 11.73 1.50 -1.80
C ARG A 69 13.17 1.86 -2.11
N ILE A 70 13.41 3.11 -2.46
CA ILE A 70 14.77 3.61 -2.68
C ILE A 70 15.42 3.76 -1.30
N ARG A 71 16.47 2.96 -1.02
CA ARG A 71 17.15 2.92 0.28
C ARG A 71 17.56 4.30 0.79
N ARG A 72 17.99 5.21 -0.10
CA ARG A 72 18.34 6.59 0.27
C ARG A 72 17.15 7.36 0.83
N LEU A 73 15.96 7.21 0.25
CA LEU A 73 14.73 7.84 0.73
C LEU A 73 14.33 7.31 2.11
N GLU A 74 14.51 6.00 2.34
CA GLU A 74 14.29 5.37 3.65
C GLU A 74 15.19 6.01 4.72
N ILE A 75 16.50 6.07 4.46
CA ILE A 75 17.48 6.65 5.39
C ILE A 75 17.19 8.13 5.68
N LYS A 76 16.63 8.85 4.72
CA LYS A 76 16.28 10.27 4.85
C LYS A 76 14.89 10.51 5.44
N GLY A 77 14.17 9.46 5.85
CA GLY A 77 12.86 9.55 6.48
C GLY A 77 11.72 9.95 5.54
N PHE A 78 11.93 9.90 4.21
CA PHE A 78 10.92 10.31 3.23
C PHE A 78 9.65 9.48 3.36
N TYR A 79 9.78 8.15 3.45
CA TYR A 79 8.61 7.26 3.51
C TYR A 79 7.83 7.41 4.82
N GLU A 80 8.51 7.72 5.92
CA GLU A 80 7.86 8.02 7.19
C GLU A 80 7.06 9.33 7.12
N ARG A 81 7.67 10.40 6.60
CA ARG A 81 6.98 11.69 6.40
C ARG A 81 5.81 11.55 5.41
N LYS A 82 5.98 10.78 4.34
CA LYS A 82 4.91 10.46 3.38
C LYS A 82 3.73 9.79 4.07
N TYR A 83 3.98 8.71 4.81
CA TYR A 83 2.94 7.97 5.52
C TYR A 83 2.12 8.86 6.45
N TRP A 84 2.79 9.63 7.32
CA TRP A 84 2.10 10.51 8.24
C TRP A 84 1.42 11.69 7.54
N GLY A 85 2.08 12.28 6.54
CA GLY A 85 1.53 13.39 5.78
C GLY A 85 0.28 13.04 4.98
N GLU A 86 0.23 11.85 4.40
CA GLU A 86 -0.97 11.32 3.72
C GLU A 86 -2.13 11.08 4.69
N LEU A 87 -1.84 10.63 5.91
CA LEU A 87 -2.86 10.43 6.95
C LEU A 87 -3.41 11.74 7.52
N THR A 88 -2.55 12.74 7.73
CA THR A 88 -2.94 13.99 8.39
C THR A 88 -3.22 15.13 7.42
N GLY A 89 -3.00 14.94 6.12
CA GLY A 89 -3.07 16.00 5.11
C GLY A 89 -1.91 17.01 5.19
N ASN A 90 -0.82 16.64 5.87
CA ASN A 90 0.36 17.49 6.05
C ASN A 90 1.39 17.22 4.96
N GLY A 91 1.27 17.96 3.86
CA GLY A 91 2.21 17.91 2.73
C GLY A 91 1.72 17.05 1.57
N TYR A 92 2.50 17.06 0.49
CA TYR A 92 2.27 16.28 -0.72
C TYR A 92 3.55 15.55 -1.08
N PHE A 93 3.44 14.28 -1.44
CA PHE A 93 4.58 13.39 -1.61
C PHE A 93 4.48 12.68 -2.95
N PHE A 94 5.59 12.68 -3.68
CA PHE A 94 5.71 12.04 -4.99
C PHE A 94 6.96 11.17 -4.94
N ASP A 95 6.81 9.85 -5.01
CA ASP A 95 7.93 8.92 -5.11
C ASP A 95 8.27 8.59 -6.56
N ALA A 96 9.30 7.77 -6.75
CA ALA A 96 9.74 7.31 -8.06
C ALA A 96 8.60 6.65 -8.85
N ASP A 97 7.77 5.81 -8.22
CA ASP A 97 6.66 5.12 -8.88
C ASP A 97 5.65 6.14 -9.44
N TYR A 98 5.30 7.18 -8.66
CA TYR A 98 4.43 8.25 -9.13
C TYR A 98 5.04 9.00 -10.32
N ILE A 99 6.32 9.40 -10.21
CA ILE A 99 7.02 10.19 -11.22
C ILE A 99 7.17 9.41 -12.53
N GLU A 100 7.50 8.12 -12.44
CA GLU A 100 7.69 7.24 -13.61
C GLU A 100 6.37 6.93 -14.32
N ARG A 101 5.27 6.82 -13.56
CA ARG A 101 3.93 6.60 -14.10
C ARG A 101 3.38 7.83 -14.81
N TRP A 102 3.49 9.01 -14.20
CA TRP A 102 2.86 10.23 -14.71
C TRP A 102 3.76 11.08 -15.61
N ARG A 103 5.08 10.86 -15.58
CA ARG A 103 6.08 11.48 -16.47
C ARG A 103 5.89 13.00 -16.65
N PRO A 104 5.85 13.78 -15.56
CA PRO A 104 5.78 15.23 -15.68
C PRO A 104 7.03 15.77 -16.39
N SER A 105 6.91 16.89 -17.11
CA SER A 105 8.03 17.45 -17.90
C SER A 105 9.07 18.17 -17.03
N SER A 106 8.69 18.58 -15.83
CA SER A 106 9.53 19.29 -14.86
C SER A 106 8.94 19.21 -13.45
N ILE A 107 9.76 19.52 -12.43
CA ILE A 107 9.31 19.61 -11.03
C ILE A 107 8.21 20.66 -10.88
N GLU A 108 8.31 21.80 -11.57
CA GLU A 108 7.25 22.83 -11.53
C GLU A 108 5.94 22.28 -12.10
N SER A 109 5.97 21.60 -13.25
CA SER A 109 4.76 21.01 -13.86
C SER A 109 4.10 19.95 -12.97
N LEU A 110 4.92 19.11 -12.30
CA LEU A 110 4.46 18.13 -11.32
C LEU A 110 3.71 18.81 -10.17
N ILE A 111 4.33 19.83 -9.57
CA ILE A 111 3.78 20.48 -8.38
C ILE A 111 2.54 21.31 -8.72
N VAL A 112 2.59 22.11 -9.78
CA VAL A 112 1.46 22.98 -10.16
C VAL A 112 0.24 22.18 -10.58
N SER A 113 0.41 20.99 -11.16
CA SER A 113 -0.71 20.12 -11.54
C SER A 113 -1.28 19.33 -10.35
N ALA A 114 -0.44 18.87 -9.42
CA ALA A 114 -0.86 17.96 -8.35
C ALA A 114 -1.09 18.64 -6.99
N VAL A 115 -0.58 19.86 -6.78
CA VAL A 115 -0.62 20.55 -5.48
C VAL A 115 -1.49 21.82 -5.55
N PRO A 116 -2.73 21.78 -5.01
CA PRO A 116 -3.62 22.92 -5.00
C PRO A 116 -3.04 24.13 -4.25
N GLY A 117 -3.09 25.29 -4.90
CA GLY A 117 -2.67 26.57 -4.34
C GLY A 117 -1.23 26.97 -4.65
N ILE A 118 -0.47 26.14 -5.36
CA ILE A 118 0.86 26.48 -5.86
C ILE A 118 0.76 26.96 -7.31
N GLY A 119 1.35 28.12 -7.59
CA GLY A 119 1.41 28.75 -8.89
C GLY A 119 2.76 28.66 -9.56
N SER A 120 2.88 29.32 -10.72
CA SER A 120 4.13 29.36 -11.48
C SER A 120 5.29 29.93 -10.66
N GLY A 121 6.50 29.45 -10.94
CA GLY A 121 7.68 29.75 -10.14
C GLY A 121 7.63 29.16 -8.73
N LEU A 122 6.79 28.14 -8.53
CA LEU A 122 6.53 27.51 -7.23
C LEU A 122 6.15 28.54 -6.16
N THR A 123 5.16 29.37 -6.51
CA THR A 123 4.67 30.44 -5.64
C THR A 123 3.43 30.01 -4.87
N ASN A 124 3.40 30.27 -3.56
CA ASN A 124 2.24 29.99 -2.73
C ASN A 124 1.21 31.11 -2.90
N ARG A 125 0.10 30.84 -3.60
CA ARG A 125 -0.89 31.87 -3.96
C ARG A 125 -1.54 32.49 -2.73
N ARG A 126 -1.98 31.66 -1.78
CA ARG A 126 -2.60 32.12 -0.53
C ARG A 126 -1.68 33.06 0.26
N MET A 127 -0.40 32.71 0.34
CA MET A 127 0.57 33.53 1.09
C MET A 127 1.02 34.78 0.31
N SER A 128 0.95 34.77 -1.03
CA SER A 128 1.29 35.92 -1.87
C SER A 128 0.25 37.05 -1.75
N GLU A 129 -1.03 36.67 -1.71
CA GLU A 129 -2.14 37.62 -1.55
C GLU A 129 -2.16 38.26 -0.15
N GLY A 130 -1.81 37.51 0.89
CA GLY A 130 -1.96 37.94 2.29
C GLY A 130 -0.85 38.82 2.88
N PHE A 131 0.33 38.93 2.27
CA PHE A 131 1.52 39.44 3.00
C PHE A 131 2.33 40.57 2.35
N SER A 132 1.92 41.08 1.19
CA SER A 132 2.48 42.30 0.52
C SER A 132 2.07 42.41 -0.95
N GLY A 133 1.28 41.46 -1.47
CA GLY A 133 1.06 41.31 -2.92
C GLY A 133 2.31 40.83 -3.66
N ARG A 134 3.41 40.54 -2.95
CA ARG A 134 4.65 40.01 -3.55
C ARG A 134 4.56 38.49 -3.69
N PRO A 135 5.10 37.92 -4.77
CA PRO A 135 5.19 36.48 -4.93
C PRO A 135 5.88 35.79 -3.75
N CYS A 136 5.17 34.90 -3.07
CA CYS A 136 5.68 34.08 -1.98
C CYS A 136 6.26 32.79 -2.55
N GLY A 137 7.47 32.86 -3.12
CA GLY A 137 8.16 31.70 -3.67
C GLY A 137 8.55 30.71 -2.57
N MET A 138 8.23 29.44 -2.74
CA MET A 138 8.57 28.37 -1.80
C MET A 138 10.09 28.19 -1.71
N LYS A 139 10.57 27.80 -0.53
CA LYS A 139 11.96 27.36 -0.37
C LYS A 139 12.19 26.03 -1.07
N MET A 140 13.42 25.78 -1.48
CA MET A 140 13.79 24.56 -2.18
C MET A 140 14.98 23.91 -1.48
N PHE A 141 14.86 22.60 -1.28
CA PHE A 141 15.90 21.76 -0.73
C PHE A 141 16.25 20.67 -1.74
N LEU A 142 17.54 20.37 -1.89
CA LEU A 142 18.03 19.26 -2.69
C LEU A 142 18.80 18.29 -1.78
N ASN A 143 18.32 17.06 -1.68
CA ASN A 143 18.89 16.04 -0.80
C ASN A 143 19.03 16.48 0.67
N GLY A 144 18.11 17.34 1.11
CA GLY A 144 18.09 17.93 2.45
C GLY A 144 18.95 19.19 2.63
N MET A 145 19.64 19.66 1.58
CA MET A 145 20.42 20.90 1.62
C MET A 145 19.59 22.07 1.08
N ASP A 146 19.58 23.21 1.77
CA ASP A 146 18.89 24.43 1.33
C ASP A 146 19.59 25.00 0.09
N VAL A 147 18.92 24.95 -1.06
CA VAL A 147 19.37 25.53 -2.34
C VAL A 147 18.60 26.82 -2.66
N ARG A 148 17.87 27.34 -1.68
CA ARG A 148 16.98 28.50 -1.76
C ARG A 148 15.96 28.35 -2.87
N ARG A 149 16.17 28.96 -4.02
CA ARG A 149 15.32 28.81 -5.22
C ARG A 149 16.15 28.55 -6.47
N ASN A 150 17.35 28.01 -6.28
CA ASN A 150 18.32 27.77 -7.33
C ASN A 150 18.63 26.26 -7.40
N LEU A 151 17.64 25.47 -7.82
CA LEU A 151 17.90 24.07 -8.14
C LEU A 151 18.87 24.01 -9.34
N PRO A 152 19.87 23.12 -9.29
CA PRO A 152 20.64 22.81 -10.49
C PRO A 152 19.73 22.22 -11.57
N ARG A 153 20.22 22.15 -12.81
CA ARG A 153 19.50 21.44 -13.87
C ARG A 153 19.44 19.95 -13.49
N LEU A 154 18.23 19.48 -13.23
CA LEU A 154 17.93 18.08 -12.90
C LEU A 154 16.97 17.53 -13.95
N HIS A 155 17.26 16.34 -14.46
CA HIS A 155 16.33 15.58 -15.28
C HIS A 155 15.37 14.79 -14.38
N MET A 156 14.11 14.67 -14.82
CA MET A 156 13.08 13.95 -14.06
C MET A 156 13.45 12.50 -13.75
N VAL A 157 14.28 11.87 -14.58
CA VAL A 157 14.78 10.50 -14.37
C VAL A 157 15.73 10.38 -13.17
N GLU A 158 16.38 11.48 -12.77
CA GLU A 158 17.31 11.54 -11.63
C GLU A 158 16.58 11.70 -10.30
N ILE A 159 15.28 12.00 -10.33
CA ILE A 159 14.48 12.28 -9.13
C ILE A 159 13.99 10.96 -8.53
N ALA A 160 14.32 10.76 -7.26
CA ALA A 160 13.82 9.65 -6.44
C ALA A 160 12.52 10.01 -5.74
N GLY A 161 12.36 11.28 -5.33
CA GLY A 161 11.11 11.75 -4.74
C GLY A 161 11.06 13.26 -4.54
N VAL A 162 9.84 13.78 -4.33
CA VAL A 162 9.55 15.20 -4.08
C VAL A 162 8.57 15.31 -2.91
N GLU A 163 8.86 16.20 -1.96
CA GLU A 163 7.97 16.58 -0.86
C GLU A 163 7.56 18.05 -1.02
N VAL A 164 6.30 18.39 -0.76
CA VAL A 164 5.80 19.77 -0.84
C VAL A 164 5.00 20.11 0.42
N TYR A 165 5.44 21.13 1.14
CA TYR A 165 4.82 21.63 2.36
C TYR A 165 4.33 23.05 2.14
N LYS A 166 3.04 23.34 2.33
CA LYS A 166 2.42 24.63 1.94
C LYS A 166 2.53 25.73 2.99
N GLY A 167 3.27 25.51 4.07
CA GLY A 167 3.47 26.49 5.13
C GLY A 167 4.08 25.90 6.39
N PRO A 168 4.37 26.74 7.39
CA PRO A 168 5.17 26.37 8.56
C PRO A 168 4.50 25.34 9.47
N ALA A 169 3.16 25.31 9.51
CA ALA A 169 2.42 24.34 10.33
C ALA A 169 2.62 22.87 9.91
N SER A 170 2.97 22.65 8.64
CA SER A 170 3.20 21.31 8.07
C SER A 170 4.68 21.01 7.85
N LEU A 171 5.57 21.98 8.09
CA LEU A 171 6.96 21.93 7.65
C LEU A 171 7.83 21.23 8.71
N PRO A 172 8.53 20.13 8.37
CA PRO A 172 9.48 19.51 9.28
C PRO A 172 10.57 20.48 9.73
N ALA A 173 11.04 20.32 10.98
CA ALA A 173 12.02 21.22 11.59
C ALA A 173 13.32 21.30 10.78
N GLU A 174 13.75 20.20 10.16
CA GLU A 174 14.93 20.14 9.30
C GLU A 174 14.84 20.97 8.01
N PHE A 175 13.63 21.37 7.59
CA PHE A 175 13.39 22.15 6.37
C PHE A 175 12.95 23.60 6.65
N THR A 176 13.30 24.12 7.83
CA THR A 176 12.98 25.48 8.27
C THR A 176 14.03 26.52 7.87
N GLY A 177 13.80 27.80 8.17
CA GLY A 177 14.71 28.91 7.94
C GLY A 177 14.00 30.21 7.50
N SER A 178 14.76 31.16 6.93
CA SER A 178 14.18 32.40 6.39
C SER A 178 13.17 32.11 5.28
N ASP A 179 12.04 32.82 5.27
CA ASP A 179 10.93 32.65 4.29
C ASP A 179 10.20 31.29 4.30
N SER A 180 10.38 30.45 5.32
CA SER A 180 9.60 29.21 5.51
C SER A 180 8.09 29.43 5.60
N ARG A 181 7.64 30.69 5.76
CA ARG A 181 6.22 31.08 5.66
C ARG A 181 5.59 30.68 4.31
N CYS A 182 6.35 30.72 3.20
CA CYS A 182 5.83 30.37 1.88
C CYS A 182 5.66 28.86 1.69
N GLY A 183 6.24 28.05 2.59
CA GLY A 183 6.36 26.61 2.44
C GLY A 183 7.68 26.19 1.80
N ALA A 184 7.83 24.88 1.56
CA ALA A 184 9.04 24.29 1.02
C ALA A 184 8.76 23.16 0.03
N VAL A 185 9.67 23.00 -0.94
CA VAL A 185 9.78 21.88 -1.85
C VAL A 185 11.10 21.17 -1.55
N VAL A 186 11.04 19.87 -1.27
CA VAL A 186 12.22 19.05 -0.99
C VAL A 186 12.35 18.03 -2.11
N VAL A 187 13.49 18.04 -2.79
CA VAL A 187 13.78 17.16 -3.92
C VAL A 187 14.85 16.17 -3.49
N TRP A 188 14.59 14.89 -3.73
CA TRP A 188 15.53 13.81 -3.48
C TRP A 188 15.96 13.19 -4.81
N THR A 189 17.26 12.98 -4.99
CA THR A 189 17.80 12.32 -6.18
C THR A 189 18.14 10.86 -5.91
N LYS A 190 18.10 10.03 -6.96
CA LYS A 190 18.46 8.61 -6.94
C LYS A 190 19.89 8.40 -6.44
#